data_AF-A0A2W6CYB7-F1
#
_entry.id   AF-A0A2W6CYB7-F1
#
_cell.length_a   1.000
_cell.length_b   1.000
_cell.length_c   1.000
_cell.angle_alpha   90.00
_cell.angle_beta   90.00
_cell.angle_gamma   90.00
#
_symmetry.space_group_name_H-M   'P 1'
#
loop_
_entity.id
_entity.type
_entity.pdbx_description
1 polymer ?
#
loop_
_entity_poly.entity_id
_entity_poly.type
_entity_poly.pdbx_seq_one_letter_code
_entity_poly.pdbx_strand_id
1 'polypeptide(L)'
;MGQVERSRVKRWGALLNSERDAAQLYSRLADAETGEGREIFEELAGIERRHATHWAQKILWPGLMQRYGAVYGFPFALEGFAFFIEAIFLGIYLYGWDRLAPWVHLASGLPIVVAGVASAFFVVAANAWMNTPRGFRLVNGRVVAPQESDVEEYSVI
;
A
#
# COMPACT_ATOMS: atom_id res chain seq x y z
N MET A 1 -15.22 -20.48 -6.27
CA MET A 1 -14.96 -19.36 -5.33
C MET A 1 -14.59 -18.04 -6.04
N GLY A 2 -13.82 -18.03 -7.13
CA GLY A 2 -13.33 -16.78 -7.77
C GLY A 2 -14.32 -15.90 -8.57
N GLN A 3 -15.54 -16.35 -8.89
CA GLN A 3 -16.53 -15.48 -9.56
C GLN A 3 -17.19 -14.46 -8.61
N VAL A 4 -17.45 -14.88 -7.36
CA VAL A 4 -18.09 -14.06 -6.32
C VAL A 4 -17.17 -12.93 -5.83
N GLU A 5 -15.86 -13.12 -5.95
CA GLU A 5 -14.87 -12.13 -5.58
C GLU A 5 -14.68 -11.07 -6.67
N ARG A 6 -14.62 -11.50 -7.94
CA ARG A 6 -14.59 -10.58 -9.09
C ARG A 6 -15.85 -9.72 -9.18
N SER A 7 -17.02 -10.26 -8.86
CA SER A 7 -18.26 -9.48 -8.82
C SER A 7 -18.23 -8.44 -7.70
N ARG A 8 -17.67 -8.77 -6.53
CA ARG A 8 -17.47 -7.82 -5.43
C ARG A 8 -16.51 -6.69 -5.80
N VAL A 9 -15.33 -6.99 -6.35
CA VAL A 9 -14.36 -5.95 -6.74
C VAL A 9 -14.94 -5.01 -7.80
N LYS A 10 -15.60 -5.55 -8.82
CA LYS A 10 -16.29 -4.73 -9.83
C LYS A 10 -17.39 -3.86 -9.21
N ARG A 11 -18.15 -4.41 -8.26
CA ARG A 11 -19.18 -3.67 -7.51
C ARG A 11 -18.58 -2.53 -6.69
N TRP A 12 -17.47 -2.73 -6.01
CA TRP A 12 -16.80 -1.67 -5.23
C TRP A 12 -16.25 -0.55 -6.12
N GLY A 13 -15.66 -0.90 -7.26
CA GLY A 13 -15.23 0.10 -8.25
C GLY A 13 -16.41 0.87 -8.86
N ALA A 14 -17.52 0.18 -9.15
CA ALA A 14 -18.74 0.81 -9.64
C ALA A 14 -19.35 1.76 -8.61
N LEU A 15 -19.35 1.40 -7.32
CA LEU A 15 -19.82 2.26 -6.22
C LEU A 15 -18.96 3.53 -6.09
N LEU A 16 -17.64 3.40 -6.13
CA LEU A 16 -16.76 4.58 -6.06
C LEU A 16 -16.99 5.53 -7.26
N ASN A 17 -17.22 4.97 -8.45
CA ASN A 17 -17.52 5.77 -9.64
C ASN A 17 -18.92 6.40 -9.56
N SER A 18 -19.93 5.70 -9.04
CA SER A 18 -21.27 6.27 -8.90
C SER A 18 -21.31 7.46 -7.92
N GLU A 19 -20.53 7.42 -6.84
CA GLU A 19 -20.41 8.54 -5.88
C GLU A 19 -19.76 9.77 -6.54
N ARG A 20 -18.77 9.55 -7.42
CA ARG A 20 -18.16 10.63 -8.21
C ARG A 20 -19.13 11.21 -9.24
N ASP A 21 -19.89 10.34 -9.91
CA ASP A 21 -20.87 10.75 -10.91
C ASP A 21 -22.03 11.51 -10.26
N ALA A 22 -22.49 11.10 -9.08
CA ALA A 22 -23.50 11.79 -8.28
C ALA A 22 -23.02 13.18 -7.84
N ALA A 23 -21.79 13.30 -7.33
CA ALA A 23 -21.19 14.59 -7.02
C ALA A 23 -21.17 15.56 -8.21
N GLN A 24 -20.83 15.05 -9.40
CA GLN A 24 -20.83 15.83 -10.64
C GLN A 24 -22.24 16.16 -11.15
N LEU A 25 -23.21 15.29 -10.89
CA LEU A 25 -24.61 15.54 -11.22
C LEU A 25 -25.14 16.68 -10.35
N TYR A 26 -24.96 16.62 -9.04
CA TYR A 26 -25.40 17.66 -8.12
C TYR A 26 -24.70 19.00 -8.37
N SER A 27 -23.40 19.00 -8.71
CA SER A 27 -22.74 20.26 -9.08
C SER A 27 -23.33 20.88 -10.36
N ARG A 28 -23.66 20.05 -11.36
CA ARG A 28 -24.31 20.53 -12.59
C ARG A 28 -25.73 21.05 -12.34
N LEU A 29 -26.47 20.42 -11.42
CA LEU A 29 -27.80 20.88 -11.02
C LEU A 29 -27.72 22.21 -10.24
N ALA A 30 -26.73 22.37 -9.36
CA ALA A 30 -26.47 23.63 -8.69
C ALA A 30 -26.18 24.78 -9.66
N ASP A 31 -25.44 24.51 -10.74
CA ASP A 31 -25.14 25.50 -11.78
C ASP A 31 -26.38 25.93 -12.58
N ALA A 32 -27.43 25.10 -12.62
CA ALA A 32 -28.69 25.36 -13.32
C ALA A 32 -29.77 26.01 -12.42
N GLU A 33 -29.52 26.12 -11.12
CA GLU A 33 -30.46 26.60 -10.09
C GLU A 33 -30.02 27.95 -9.49
N THR A 34 -30.94 28.64 -8.81
CA THR A 34 -30.65 29.92 -8.14
C THR A 34 -31.32 29.99 -6.76
N GLY A 35 -30.71 30.72 -5.82
CA GLY A 35 -31.22 30.83 -4.45
C GLY A 35 -31.00 29.56 -3.63
N GLU A 36 -32.02 29.14 -2.88
CA GLU A 36 -31.97 28.02 -1.94
C GLU A 36 -31.72 26.66 -2.62
N GLY A 37 -32.28 26.44 -3.82
CA GLY A 37 -32.08 25.20 -4.59
C GLY A 37 -30.60 24.98 -4.96
N ARG A 38 -29.90 26.05 -5.32
CA ARG A 38 -28.46 26.01 -5.59
C ARG A 38 -27.66 25.60 -4.34
N GLU A 39 -27.99 26.19 -3.19
CA GLU A 39 -27.30 25.90 -1.92
C GLU A 39 -27.46 24.42 -1.51
N ILE A 40 -28.67 23.87 -1.64
CA ILE A 40 -28.96 22.46 -1.37
C ILE A 40 -28.12 21.54 -2.28
N PHE A 41 -28.09 21.82 -3.59
CA PHE A 41 -27.31 20.99 -4.53
C PHE A 41 -25.80 21.12 -4.31
N GLU A 42 -25.29 22.28 -3.93
CA GLU A 42 -23.88 22.45 -3.54
C GLU A 42 -23.55 21.64 -2.28
N GLU A 43 -24.43 21.63 -1.28
CA GLU A 43 -24.26 20.81 -0.06
C GLU A 43 -24.27 19.32 -0.37
N LEU A 44 -25.25 18.85 -1.15
CA LEU A 44 -25.35 17.46 -1.61
C LEU A 44 -24.10 17.05 -2.41
N ALA A 45 -23.64 17.88 -3.34
CA ALA A 45 -22.39 17.65 -4.06
C ALA A 45 -21.18 17.60 -3.10
N GLY A 46 -21.21 18.38 -2.02
CA GLY A 46 -20.21 18.33 -0.94
C GLY A 46 -20.22 17.01 -0.17
N ILE A 47 -21.39 16.48 0.17
CA ILE A 47 -21.56 15.19 0.86
C ILE A 47 -21.01 14.05 -0.01
N GLU A 48 -21.44 13.97 -1.27
CA GLU A 48 -21.00 12.94 -2.20
C GLU A 48 -19.48 12.99 -2.44
N ARG A 49 -18.88 14.19 -2.55
CA ARG A 49 -17.41 14.33 -2.66
C ARG A 49 -16.68 13.80 -1.43
N ARG A 50 -17.19 14.06 -0.23
CA ARG A 50 -16.61 13.55 1.02
C ARG A 50 -16.69 12.02 1.06
N HIS A 51 -17.83 11.44 0.68
CA HIS A 51 -17.98 9.98 0.60
C HIS A 51 -17.06 9.36 -0.45
N ALA A 52 -17.01 9.89 -1.67
CA ALA A 52 -16.12 9.40 -2.72
C ALA A 52 -14.65 9.45 -2.28
N THR A 53 -14.23 10.52 -1.59
CA THR A 53 -12.87 10.66 -1.05
C THR A 53 -12.60 9.64 0.07
N HIS A 54 -13.55 9.46 0.97
CA HIS A 54 -13.47 8.46 2.04
C HIS A 54 -13.32 7.04 1.49
N TRP A 55 -14.12 6.67 0.49
CA TRP A 55 -14.04 5.37 -0.18
C TRP A 55 -12.73 5.18 -0.94
N ALA A 56 -12.28 6.20 -1.68
CA ALA A 56 -11.01 6.16 -2.39
C ALA A 56 -9.83 5.93 -1.43
N GLN A 57 -9.86 6.53 -0.24
CA GLN A 57 -8.85 6.32 0.79
C GLN A 57 -8.80 4.88 1.29
N LYS A 58 -9.95 4.22 1.45
CA LYS A 58 -10.02 2.84 1.95
C LYS A 58 -9.58 1.79 0.94
N ILE A 59 -9.83 2.01 -0.35
CA ILE A 59 -9.58 0.99 -1.38
C ILE A 59 -8.09 0.92 -1.73
N LEU A 60 -7.36 2.03 -1.71
CA LEU A 60 -5.99 2.09 -2.24
C LEU A 60 -4.97 2.73 -1.30
N TRP A 61 -5.37 3.20 -0.11
CA TRP A 61 -4.55 4.04 0.78
C TRP A 61 -3.61 5.01 0.03
N PRO A 62 -4.12 5.77 -0.96
CA PRO A 62 -3.27 6.57 -1.85
C PRO A 62 -2.49 7.63 -1.07
N GLY A 63 -3.03 8.17 0.03
CA GLY A 63 -2.32 9.10 0.90
C GLY A 63 -1.13 8.47 1.64
N LEU A 64 -1.22 7.19 2.02
CA LEU A 64 -0.11 6.43 2.60
C LEU A 64 0.99 6.23 1.55
N MET A 65 0.62 5.75 0.37
CA MET A 65 1.57 5.48 -0.72
C MET A 65 2.21 6.75 -1.27
N GLN A 66 1.45 7.84 -1.37
CA GLN A 66 1.95 9.14 -1.86
C GLN A 66 2.93 9.79 -0.88
N ARG A 67 2.70 9.66 0.43
CA ARG A 67 3.56 10.28 1.46
C ARG A 67 4.72 9.39 1.87
N TYR A 68 4.47 8.11 2.10
CA TYR A 68 5.43 7.18 2.71
C TYR A 68 5.89 6.06 1.78
N GLY A 69 5.42 6.02 0.52
CA GLY A 69 5.81 4.98 -0.43
C GLY A 69 7.32 4.88 -0.65
N ALA A 70 8.06 5.99 -0.54
CA ALA A 70 9.52 5.99 -0.62
C ALA A 70 10.20 5.22 0.53
N VAL A 71 9.61 5.20 1.73
CA VAL A 71 10.15 4.48 2.89
C VAL A 71 9.68 3.03 2.91
N TYR A 72 8.42 2.77 2.54
CA TYR A 72 7.89 1.40 2.44
C TYR A 72 8.46 0.61 1.28
N GLY A 73 8.80 1.27 0.16
CA GLY A 73 9.24 0.59 -1.05
C GLY A 73 10.51 -0.23 -0.85
N PHE A 74 11.44 0.24 -0.01
CA PHE A 74 12.71 -0.44 0.24
C PHE A 74 12.57 -1.78 0.99
N PRO A 75 11.95 -1.86 2.20
CA PRO A 75 11.76 -3.13 2.89
C PRO A 75 10.89 -4.12 2.10
N PHE A 76 9.83 -3.65 1.41
CA PHE A 76 9.01 -4.52 0.55
C PHE A 76 9.78 -5.07 -0.66
N ALA A 77 10.70 -4.30 -1.24
CA ALA A 77 11.56 -4.80 -2.32
C ALA A 77 12.52 -5.89 -1.83
N LEU A 78 13.11 -5.71 -0.65
CA LEU A 78 13.97 -6.72 -0.02
C LEU A 78 13.20 -7.98 0.39
N GLU A 79 11.99 -7.82 0.93
CA GLU A 79 11.08 -8.93 1.20
C GLU A 79 10.76 -9.70 -0.08
N GLY A 80 10.41 -9.00 -1.17
CA GLY A 80 10.12 -9.63 -2.46
C GLY A 80 11.31 -10.41 -3.03
N PHE A 81 12.53 -9.90 -2.85
CA PHE A 81 13.75 -10.61 -3.23
C PHE A 81 13.97 -11.88 -2.39
N ALA A 82 13.79 -11.79 -1.07
CA ALA A 82 13.88 -12.95 -0.18
C ALA A 82 12.83 -14.00 -0.55
N PHE A 83 11.58 -13.59 -0.74
CA PHE A 83 10.49 -14.46 -1.17
C PHE A 83 10.77 -15.14 -2.52
N PHE A 84 11.39 -14.42 -3.47
CA PHE A 84 11.73 -14.99 -4.76
C PHE A 84 12.82 -16.06 -4.65
N ILE A 85 13.85 -15.84 -3.81
CA ILE A 85 14.87 -16.85 -3.50
C ILE A 85 14.21 -18.06 -2.84
N GLU A 86 13.36 -17.84 -1.84
CA GLU A 86 12.61 -18.91 -1.19
C GLU A 86 11.82 -19.72 -2.21
N ALA A 87 11.07 -19.08 -3.11
CA ALA A 87 10.26 -19.73 -4.12
C ALA A 87 11.11 -20.57 -5.11
N ILE A 88 12.27 -20.09 -5.55
CA ILE A 88 13.19 -20.86 -6.41
C ILE A 88 13.66 -22.12 -5.70
N PHE A 89 14.19 -21.99 -4.49
CA PHE A 89 14.75 -23.12 -3.75
C PHE A 89 13.66 -24.08 -3.29
N LEU A 90 12.48 -23.59 -2.94
CA LEU A 90 11.32 -24.41 -2.61
C LEU A 90 10.87 -25.22 -3.83
N GLY A 91 10.88 -24.63 -5.02
CA GLY A 91 10.66 -25.38 -6.28
C GLY A 91 11.70 -26.49 -6.48
N ILE A 92 12.99 -26.18 -6.29
CA ILE A 92 14.07 -27.17 -6.40
C ILE A 92 13.91 -28.28 -5.35
N TYR A 93 13.57 -27.94 -4.11
CA TYR A 93 13.40 -28.89 -3.01
C TYR A 93 12.19 -29.80 -3.26
N LEU A 94 11.06 -29.27 -3.74
CA LEU A 94 9.86 -30.06 -4.04
C LEU A 94 10.05 -31.00 -5.24
N TYR A 95 10.71 -30.55 -6.30
CA TYR A 95 10.89 -31.34 -7.54
C TYR A 95 12.23 -32.11 -7.62
N GLY A 96 13.09 -31.93 -6.62
CA GLY A 96 14.45 -32.47 -6.59
C GLY A 96 14.59 -33.86 -5.97
N TRP A 97 13.53 -34.45 -5.42
CA TRP A 97 13.58 -35.67 -4.62
C TRP A 97 14.27 -36.85 -5.32
N ASP A 98 13.89 -37.12 -6.57
CA ASP A 98 14.47 -38.22 -7.38
C ASP A 98 15.61 -37.76 -8.31
N ARG A 99 15.96 -36.46 -8.29
CA ARG A 99 16.93 -35.85 -9.22
C ARG A 99 18.21 -35.35 -8.56
N LEU A 100 18.22 -35.18 -7.24
CA LEU A 100 19.34 -34.66 -6.46
C LEU A 100 19.87 -35.74 -5.51
N ALA A 101 21.17 -35.70 -5.24
CA ALA A 101 21.72 -36.54 -4.18
C ALA A 101 21.13 -36.11 -2.82
N PRO A 102 20.95 -37.04 -1.85
CA PRO A 102 20.28 -36.74 -0.57
C PRO A 102 20.87 -35.55 0.19
N TRP A 103 22.19 -35.37 0.12
CA TRP A 103 22.87 -34.24 0.76
C TRP A 103 22.61 -32.90 0.05
N VAL A 104 22.46 -32.90 -1.28
CA VAL A 104 22.14 -31.71 -2.08
C VAL A 104 20.69 -31.31 -1.85
N HIS A 105 19.79 -32.29 -1.71
CA HIS A 105 18.40 -32.05 -1.37
C HIS A 105 18.27 -31.44 0.04
N LEU A 106 19.01 -31.95 1.02
CA LEU A 106 19.06 -31.34 2.34
C LEU A 106 19.65 -29.91 2.29
N ALA A 107 20.72 -29.71 1.52
CA ALA A 107 21.36 -28.41 1.37
C ALA A 107 20.45 -27.36 0.68
N SER A 108 19.58 -27.78 -0.25
CA SER A 108 18.63 -26.86 -0.91
C SER A 108 17.53 -26.36 0.02
N GLY A 109 17.33 -27.01 1.18
CA GLY A 109 16.45 -26.53 2.24
C GLY A 109 17.02 -25.33 3.03
N LEU A 110 18.34 -25.17 3.08
CA LEU A 110 18.98 -24.11 3.88
C LEU A 110 18.63 -22.69 3.38
N PRO A 111 18.70 -22.38 2.07
CA PRO A 111 18.27 -21.08 1.56
C PRO A 111 16.79 -20.78 1.79
N ILE A 112 15.93 -21.80 1.81
CA ILE A 112 14.48 -21.65 2.08
C ILE A 112 14.28 -21.08 3.48
N VAL A 113 14.92 -21.67 4.49
CA VAL A 113 14.79 -21.23 5.89
C VAL A 113 15.36 -19.82 6.07
N VAL A 114 16.54 -19.54 5.49
CA VAL A 114 17.17 -18.22 5.59
C VAL A 114 16.31 -17.14 4.93
N ALA A 115 15.79 -17.42 3.74
CA ALA A 115 14.94 -16.50 3.00
C ALA A 115 13.60 -16.26 3.72
N GLY A 116 12.98 -17.29 4.28
CA GLY A 116 11.75 -17.17 5.07
C GLY A 116 11.93 -16.31 6.32
N VAL A 117 13.03 -16.49 7.06
CA VAL A 117 13.37 -15.64 8.22
C VAL A 117 13.62 -14.19 7.80
N ALA A 118 14.36 -13.98 6.70
CA ALA A 118 14.62 -12.64 6.18
C ALA A 118 13.32 -11.94 5.74
N SER A 119 12.43 -12.65 5.05
CA SER A 119 11.12 -12.15 4.65
C SER A 119 10.28 -11.73 5.86
N ALA A 120 10.18 -12.61 6.87
CA ALA A 120 9.47 -12.30 8.12
C ALA A 120 10.05 -11.07 8.83
N PHE A 121 11.38 -10.92 8.84
CA PHE A 121 12.04 -9.75 9.40
C PHE A 121 11.62 -8.45 8.68
N PHE A 122 11.61 -8.42 7.35
CA PHE A 122 11.24 -7.22 6.59
C PHE A 122 9.77 -6.84 6.77
N VAL A 123 8.86 -7.82 6.80
CA VAL A 123 7.42 -7.59 7.07
C VAL A 123 7.22 -6.97 8.46
N VAL A 124 7.87 -7.57 9.48
CA VAL A 124 7.76 -7.09 10.85
C VAL A 124 8.40 -5.71 10.99
N ALA A 125 9.54 -5.44 10.33
CA ALA A 125 10.17 -4.13 10.32
C ALA A 125 9.27 -3.06 9.70
N ALA A 126 8.59 -3.36 8.58
CA ALA A 126 7.62 -2.46 7.98
C ALA A 126 6.44 -2.16 8.92
N ASN A 127 5.92 -3.18 9.60
CA ASN A 127 4.85 -3.01 10.59
C ASN A 127 5.32 -2.25 11.85
N ALA A 128 6.54 -2.50 12.33
CA ALA A 128 7.10 -1.76 13.45
C ALA A 128 7.27 -0.28 13.10
N TRP A 129 7.73 0.01 11.89
CA TRP A 129 7.84 1.38 11.39
C TRP A 129 6.49 2.08 11.24
N MET A 130 5.43 1.36 10.83
CA MET A 130 4.03 1.86 10.84
C MET A 130 3.61 2.39 12.22
N ASN A 131 3.98 1.68 13.28
CA ASN A 131 3.63 2.02 14.65
C ASN A 131 4.49 3.15 15.22
N THR A 132 5.74 3.30 14.78
CA THR A 132 6.63 4.37 15.23
C THR A 132 7.47 4.90 14.06
N PRO A 133 6.88 5.77 13.22
CA PRO A 133 7.54 6.26 12.02
C PRO A 133 8.70 7.20 12.38
N ARG A 134 9.93 6.74 12.12
CA ARG A 134 11.20 7.49 12.36
C ARG A 134 12.13 7.37 11.15
N GLY A 135 13.16 8.21 11.09
CA GLY A 135 14.24 8.11 10.09
C GLY A 135 13.95 8.77 8.73
N PHE A 136 13.02 9.73 8.67
CA PHE A 136 12.73 10.52 7.48
C PHE A 136 12.43 11.97 7.83
N ARG A 137 12.69 12.90 6.91
CA ARG A 137 12.26 14.30 7.02
C ARG A 137 11.06 14.55 6.13
N LEU A 138 10.06 15.26 6.66
CA LEU A 138 8.96 15.79 5.87
C LEU A 138 9.34 17.19 5.37
N VAL A 139 9.67 17.34 4.08
CA VAL A 139 9.87 18.65 3.45
C VAL A 139 8.71 18.88 2.48
N ASN A 140 7.93 19.94 2.68
CA ASN A 140 6.76 20.28 1.85
C ASN A 140 5.77 19.11 1.68
N GLY A 141 5.58 18.30 2.72
CA GLY A 141 4.64 17.17 2.73
C GLY A 141 5.14 15.90 2.02
N ARG A 142 6.37 15.89 1.49
CA ARG A 142 7.05 14.71 0.91
C ARG A 142 8.14 14.19 1.85
N VAL A 143 8.31 12.87 1.85
CA VAL A 143 9.34 12.20 2.64
C VAL A 143 10.68 12.24 1.89
N VAL A 144 11.70 12.79 2.54
CA VAL A 144 13.08 12.88 2.07
C VAL A 144 14.00 12.18 3.07
N ALA A 145 15.08 11.55 2.59
CA ALA A 145 16.10 10.98 3.46
C ALA A 145 16.77 12.08 4.32
N PRO A 146 17.14 11.82 5.59
CA PRO A 146 17.85 12.78 6.41
C PRO A 146 19.18 13.15 5.74
N GLN A 147 19.47 14.45 5.59
CA GLN A 147 20.76 14.93 5.11
C GLN A 147 21.72 15.09 6.30
N GLU A 148 23.00 14.82 6.09
CA GLU A 148 24.04 14.75 7.13
C GLU A 148 24.32 16.10 7.83
N SER A 149 23.80 17.21 7.30
CA SER A 149 23.98 18.56 7.85
C SER A 149 23.13 18.88 9.09
N ASP A 150 22.31 17.95 9.58
CA ASP A 150 21.37 18.19 10.69
C ASP A 150 21.70 17.39 11.96
N VAL A 151 22.85 16.71 12.00
CA VAL A 151 23.30 15.95 13.18
C VAL A 151 23.79 16.87 14.32
N GLU A 152 24.08 18.13 14.01
CA GLU A 152 24.55 19.12 15.00
C GLU A 152 23.41 19.78 15.81
N GLU A 153 22.16 19.78 15.33
CA GLU A 153 21.06 20.45 16.03
C GLU A 153 20.40 19.57 17.11
N TYR A 154 20.62 18.24 17.07
CA TYR A 154 20.07 17.28 18.04
C TYR A 154 21.00 16.98 19.23
N SER A 155 22.20 17.57 19.29
CA SER A 155 23.18 17.37 20.37
C SER A 155 23.23 18.52 21.39
N VAL A 156 22.35 19.52 21.26
CA VAL A 156 22.31 20.72 22.14
C VAL A 156 21.01 20.81 22.97
N ILE A 157 20.28 19.70 23.14
CA ILE A 157 19.15 19.63 24.09
C ILE A 157 19.29 18.38 24.97
#